data_AF-A0A8S1DM71-F1
#
_entry.id   AF-A0A8S1DM71-F1
#
_cell.length_a   1.000
_cell.length_b   1.000
_cell.length_c   1.000
_cell.angle_alpha   90.00
_cell.angle_beta   90.00
_cell.angle_gamma   90.00
#
_symmetry.space_group_name_H-M   'P 1'
#
loop_
_entity.id
_entity.type
_entity.pdbx_description
1 polymer ?
#
loop_
_entity_poly.entity_id
_entity_poly.type
_entity_poly.pdbx_seq_one_letter_code
_entity_poly.pdbx_strand_id
1 'polypeptide(L)'
;MGRQQQKGALDASPLYNVVRYQLVPPVFLLLFTAAVQILAALGQGRTPCPLDFGQCYRILGNDFAWIFVAFSILWAMVWLWVPGKIFVGPPTPEGYRPPYKANGFLYYAVTSVTFMIAQNLYPSISRQIYESMPEILGCLNNVALLLCAWLLLDGRRKKKSKSPLLYDFYRGCELHPRLFGCDVKQLTNCRIGLMLWQILVLAFWSVQWENGSGVAGASVSAILQTIYLSKFFHWETGYFNTLDITYDRAGYYLCWGCLVWVPSLYTFHLYHQVTFPSTMSSFTAAITLLLGIGCVLINYRIDYEKQ
;
A
#
# COMPACT_ATOMS: atom_id res chain seq x y z
N MET A 1 -18.58 27.08 17.83
CA MET A 1 -18.66 25.86 17.00
C MET A 1 -18.36 24.55 17.72
N GLY A 2 -17.61 24.51 18.84
CA GLY A 2 -17.29 23.26 19.56
C GLY A 2 -18.45 22.52 20.26
N ARG A 3 -19.60 23.17 20.51
CA ARG A 3 -20.78 22.52 21.15
C ARG A 3 -21.67 21.74 20.19
N GLN A 4 -21.62 21.99 18.88
CA GLN A 4 -22.45 21.27 17.90
C GLN A 4 -21.81 19.94 17.47
N GLN A 5 -20.47 19.85 17.39
CA GLN A 5 -19.77 18.58 17.14
C GLN A 5 -19.85 17.60 18.32
N GLN A 6 -19.98 18.09 19.56
CA GLN A 6 -20.21 17.22 20.72
C GLN A 6 -21.63 16.64 20.78
N LYS A 7 -22.65 17.32 20.21
CA LYS A 7 -24.02 16.80 20.17
C LYS A 7 -24.20 15.65 19.16
N GLY A 8 -23.54 15.72 18.00
CA GLY A 8 -23.67 14.67 16.97
C GLY A 8 -23.04 13.30 17.34
N ALA A 9 -22.16 13.25 18.35
CA ALA A 9 -21.53 12.01 18.81
C ALA A 9 -22.36 11.25 19.85
N LEU A 10 -23.40 11.87 20.42
CA LEU A 10 -24.23 11.30 21.50
C LEU A 10 -25.57 10.72 21.03
N ASP A 11 -25.98 10.94 19.78
CA ASP A 11 -27.25 10.44 19.21
C ASP A 11 -27.04 9.34 18.16
N ALA A 12 -25.92 8.61 18.21
CA ALA A 12 -25.76 7.46 17.35
C ALA A 12 -26.58 6.28 17.90
N SER A 13 -27.45 5.70 17.07
CA SER A 13 -28.32 4.61 17.50
C SER A 13 -27.50 3.46 18.12
N PRO A 14 -28.05 2.71 19.10
CA PRO A 14 -27.37 1.57 19.69
C PRO A 14 -26.83 0.59 18.63
N LEU A 15 -27.60 0.40 17.55
CA LEU A 15 -27.21 -0.39 16.39
C LEU A 15 -25.94 0.14 15.71
N TYR A 16 -25.85 1.46 15.46
CA TYR A 16 -24.66 2.05 14.85
C TYR A 16 -23.41 1.80 15.70
N ASN A 17 -23.51 1.92 17.02
CA ASN A 17 -22.37 1.68 17.91
C ASN A 17 -21.95 0.21 17.90
N VAL A 18 -22.90 -0.73 17.87
CA VAL A 18 -22.58 -2.16 17.72
C VAL A 18 -21.88 -2.43 16.39
N VAL A 19 -22.41 -1.90 15.28
CA VAL A 19 -21.79 -2.07 13.96
C VAL A 19 -20.38 -1.48 13.95
N ARG A 20 -20.21 -0.23 14.40
CA ARG A 20 -18.94 0.50 14.38
C ARG A 20 -17.87 -0.12 15.27
N TYR A 21 -18.22 -0.53 16.48
CA TYR A 21 -17.24 -0.94 17.48
C TYR A 21 -17.05 -2.46 17.57
N GLN A 22 -18.08 -3.25 17.28
CA GLN A 22 -18.07 -4.69 17.52
C GLN A 22 -18.09 -5.51 16.24
N LEU A 23 -18.72 -5.04 15.15
CA LEU A 23 -18.84 -5.81 13.91
C LEU A 23 -17.74 -5.47 12.89
N VAL A 24 -17.62 -4.19 12.52
CA VAL A 24 -16.72 -3.76 11.43
C VAL A 24 -15.26 -4.13 11.71
N PRO A 25 -14.68 -3.83 12.89
CA PRO A 25 -13.28 -4.16 13.15
C PRO A 25 -12.92 -5.64 12.98
N PRO A 26 -13.55 -6.60 13.68
CA PRO A 26 -13.16 -8.01 13.54
C PRO A 26 -13.44 -8.56 12.14
N VAL A 27 -14.55 -8.17 11.50
CA VAL A 27 -14.87 -8.61 10.13
C VAL A 27 -13.79 -8.14 9.15
N PHE A 28 -13.39 -6.87 9.20
CA PHE A 28 -12.35 -6.35 8.32
C PHE A 28 -10.99 -7.01 8.58
N LEU A 29 -10.62 -7.21 9.84
CA LEU A 29 -9.37 -7.86 10.19
C LEU A 29 -9.33 -9.28 9.62
N LEU A 30 -10.33 -10.11 9.91
CA LEU A 30 -10.35 -11.51 9.49
C LEU A 30 -10.48 -11.65 7.98
N LEU A 31 -11.43 -10.93 7.37
CA LEU A 31 -11.72 -11.05 5.94
C LEU A 31 -10.53 -10.60 5.09
N PHE A 32 -10.02 -9.38 5.32
CA PHE A 32 -8.98 -8.83 4.45
C PHE A 32 -7.62 -9.47 4.72
N THR A 33 -7.29 -9.80 5.99
CA THR A 33 -6.03 -10.51 6.29
C THR A 33 -6.00 -11.89 5.61
N ALA A 34 -7.10 -12.64 5.66
CA ALA A 34 -7.19 -13.94 4.98
C ALA A 34 -7.21 -13.78 3.45
N ALA A 35 -7.94 -12.79 2.93
CA ALA A 35 -8.08 -12.55 1.50
C ALA A 35 -6.73 -12.32 0.80
N VAL A 36 -5.76 -11.69 1.46
CA VAL A 36 -4.43 -11.46 0.89
C VAL A 36 -3.73 -12.77 0.49
N GLN A 37 -3.77 -13.78 1.36
CA GLN A 37 -3.15 -15.08 1.07
C GLN A 37 -3.94 -15.88 0.03
N ILE A 38 -5.28 -15.74 0.02
CA ILE A 38 -6.13 -16.31 -1.02
C ILE A 38 -5.78 -15.69 -2.39
N LEU A 39 -5.66 -14.36 -2.47
CA LEU A 39 -5.25 -13.67 -3.69
C LEU A 39 -3.84 -14.12 -4.14
N ALA A 40 -2.90 -14.28 -3.20
CA ALA A 40 -1.57 -14.76 -3.52
C ALA A 40 -1.58 -16.16 -4.14
N ALA A 41 -2.38 -17.08 -3.58
CA ALA A 41 -2.53 -18.43 -4.12
C ALA A 41 -3.21 -18.44 -5.50
N LEU A 42 -4.32 -17.70 -5.65
CA LEU A 42 -5.08 -17.63 -6.89
C LEU A 42 -4.28 -17.05 -8.05
N GLY A 43 -3.43 -16.05 -7.80
CA GLY A 43 -2.63 -15.44 -8.87
C GLY A 43 -1.56 -16.38 -9.46
N GLN A 44 -1.16 -17.42 -8.72
CA GLN A 44 -0.26 -18.47 -9.21
C GLN A 44 -1.02 -19.72 -9.71
N GLY A 45 -2.36 -19.64 -9.82
CA GLY A 45 -3.19 -20.79 -10.21
C GLY A 45 -3.23 -21.92 -9.18
N ARG A 46 -2.87 -21.64 -7.92
CA ARG A 46 -2.93 -22.63 -6.84
C ARG A 46 -4.33 -22.67 -6.26
N THR A 47 -4.79 -23.84 -5.85
CA THR A 47 -6.05 -23.99 -5.13
C THR A 47 -5.89 -23.46 -3.70
N PRO A 48 -6.59 -22.37 -3.32
CA PRO A 48 -6.53 -21.87 -1.95
C PRO A 48 -7.21 -22.91 -1.05
N CYS A 49 -6.44 -23.57 -0.18
CA CYS A 49 -7.00 -24.53 0.77
C CYS A 49 -6.93 -23.91 2.18
N PRO A 50 -8.06 -23.44 2.74
CA PRO A 50 -8.09 -22.77 4.04
C PRO A 50 -7.65 -23.66 5.22
N LEU A 51 -7.59 -24.98 5.00
CA LEU A 51 -7.30 -26.00 6.01
C LEU A 51 -6.01 -26.78 5.72
N ASP A 52 -5.28 -26.43 4.66
CA ASP A 52 -3.97 -27.00 4.39
C ASP A 52 -2.92 -26.28 5.26
N PHE A 53 -2.73 -26.80 6.47
CA PHE A 53 -1.68 -26.34 7.40
C PHE A 53 -0.28 -26.40 6.78
N GLY A 54 -0.09 -27.22 5.74
CA GLY A 54 1.13 -27.28 4.94
C GLY A 54 1.40 -26.03 4.11
N GLN A 55 0.44 -25.12 3.91
CA GLN A 55 0.65 -23.83 3.24
C GLN A 55 0.69 -22.64 4.21
N CYS A 56 0.31 -22.85 5.48
CA CYS A 56 0.35 -21.81 6.51
C CYS A 56 1.78 -21.29 6.79
N TYR A 57 2.84 -22.08 6.53
CA TYR A 57 4.22 -21.60 6.70
C TYR A 57 4.54 -20.40 5.81
N ARG A 58 3.87 -20.25 4.65
CA ARG A 58 4.08 -19.12 3.75
C ARG A 58 3.66 -17.78 4.37
N ILE A 59 2.71 -17.83 5.32
CA ILE A 59 2.31 -16.64 6.10
C ILE A 59 3.49 -16.13 6.94
N LEU A 60 4.39 -17.02 7.36
CA LEU A 60 5.59 -16.65 8.13
C LEU A 60 6.71 -16.08 7.25
N GLY A 61 6.62 -16.27 5.93
CA GLY A 61 7.66 -15.87 4.98
C GLY A 61 8.79 -16.90 4.82
N ASN A 62 9.70 -16.59 3.91
CA ASN A 62 10.97 -17.29 3.71
C ASN A 62 12.14 -16.29 3.79
N ASP A 63 13.37 -16.78 3.72
CA ASP A 63 14.58 -15.94 3.85
C ASP A 63 14.59 -14.80 2.82
N PHE A 64 14.30 -15.12 1.55
CA PHE A 64 14.24 -14.13 0.47
C PHE A 64 13.20 -13.03 0.76
N ALA A 65 11.99 -13.42 1.14
CA ALA A 65 10.89 -12.49 1.42
C ALA A 65 11.21 -11.56 2.59
N TRP A 66 11.81 -12.08 3.67
CA TRP A 66 12.25 -11.26 4.80
C TRP A 66 13.37 -10.29 4.40
N ILE A 67 14.36 -10.74 3.62
CA ILE A 67 15.42 -9.87 3.11
C ILE A 67 14.84 -8.77 2.21
N PHE A 68 13.94 -9.12 1.29
CA PHE A 68 13.30 -8.17 0.37
C PHE A 68 12.47 -7.12 1.10
N VAL A 69 11.63 -7.54 2.06
CA VAL A 69 10.81 -6.63 2.88
C VAL A 69 11.68 -5.76 3.78
N ALA A 70 12.69 -6.33 4.46
CA ALA A 70 13.60 -5.58 5.31
C ALA A 70 14.40 -4.54 4.51
N PHE A 71 14.90 -4.92 3.33
CA PHE A 71 15.59 -4.02 2.42
C PHE A 71 14.68 -2.89 1.95
N SER A 72 13.44 -3.20 1.57
CA SER A 72 12.45 -2.20 1.11
C SER A 72 12.12 -1.19 2.22
N ILE A 73 11.95 -1.66 3.46
CA ILE A 73 11.72 -0.79 4.63
C ILE A 73 12.95 0.07 4.91
N LEU A 74 14.16 -0.53 4.92
CA LEU A 74 15.39 0.20 5.15
C LEU A 74 15.62 1.28 4.09
N TRP A 75 15.42 0.95 2.81
CA TRP A 75 15.52 1.87 1.69
C TRP A 75 14.55 3.05 1.84
N ALA A 76 13.29 2.77 2.18
CA ALA A 76 12.28 3.79 2.48
C ALA A 76 12.70 4.71 3.65
N MET A 77 13.25 4.15 4.73
CA MET A 77 13.71 4.89 5.90
C MET A 77 14.91 5.79 5.57
N VAL A 78 15.90 5.27 4.85
CA VAL A 78 17.07 6.04 4.39
C VAL A 78 16.62 7.29 3.62
N TRP A 79 15.67 7.15 2.69
CA TRP A 79 15.15 8.27 1.92
C TRP A 79 14.36 9.29 2.74
N LEU A 80 13.79 8.90 3.88
CA LEU A 80 13.17 9.85 4.81
C LEU A 80 14.19 10.52 5.74
N TRP A 81 15.32 9.86 6.02
CA TRP A 81 16.41 10.43 6.81
C TRP A 81 17.29 11.39 6.01
N VAL A 82 17.46 11.15 4.71
CA VAL A 82 18.21 12.05 3.82
C VAL A 82 17.65 13.48 3.91
N PRO A 83 18.51 14.50 4.11
CA PRO A 83 18.10 15.90 4.07
C PRO A 83 17.39 16.23 2.76
N GLY A 84 16.32 17.01 2.83
CA GLY A 84 15.48 17.30 1.67
C GLY A 84 14.43 18.35 2.01
N LYS A 85 13.79 18.89 0.98
CA LYS A 85 12.75 19.92 1.14
C LYS A 85 11.66 19.42 2.08
N ILE A 86 11.35 20.22 3.09
CA ILE A 86 10.27 19.94 4.02
C ILE A 86 8.99 20.59 3.49
N PHE A 87 7.92 19.81 3.43
CA PHE A 87 6.57 20.30 3.21
C PHE A 87 5.81 20.24 4.54
N VAL A 88 5.20 21.36 4.92
CA VAL A 88 4.41 21.45 6.15
C VAL A 88 2.96 21.15 5.81
N GLY A 89 2.44 20.06 6.36
CA GLY A 89 1.05 19.66 6.15
C GLY A 89 0.03 20.63 6.76
N PRO A 90 -1.26 20.41 6.45
CA PRO A 90 -2.34 21.22 6.98
C PRO A 90 -2.43 21.09 8.51
N PRO A 91 -2.97 22.11 9.20
CA PRO A 91 -3.10 22.09 10.65
C PRO A 91 -4.12 21.02 11.09
N THR A 92 -3.71 20.22 12.05
CA THR A 92 -4.61 19.30 12.76
C THR A 92 -5.62 20.09 13.62
N PRO A 93 -6.70 19.47 14.11
CA PRO A 93 -7.63 20.13 15.04
C PRO A 93 -6.98 20.66 16.32
N GLU A 94 -5.84 20.09 16.72
CA GLU A 94 -5.04 20.52 17.88
C GLU A 94 -3.98 21.59 17.51
N GLY A 95 -3.97 22.07 16.26
CA GLY A 95 -3.06 23.12 15.76
C GLY A 95 -1.68 22.62 15.33
N TYR A 96 -1.31 21.37 15.63
CA TYR A 96 -0.07 20.77 15.15
C TYR A 96 -0.05 20.69 13.62
N ARG A 97 1.09 21.06 13.01
CA ARG A 97 1.32 20.95 11.57
C ARG A 97 2.41 19.90 11.31
N PRO A 98 2.07 18.74 10.71
CA PRO A 98 3.04 17.68 10.51
C PRO A 98 4.06 18.04 9.40
N PRO A 99 5.38 17.98 9.68
CA PRO A 99 6.39 18.12 8.62
C PRO A 99 6.62 16.80 7.89
N TYR A 100 6.60 16.86 6.55
CA TYR A 100 6.85 15.75 5.62
C TYR A 100 8.06 16.04 4.73
N LYS A 101 8.70 14.97 4.22
CA LYS A 101 9.79 15.08 3.23
C LYS A 101 9.23 15.11 1.82
N ALA A 102 9.40 16.22 1.10
CA ALA A 102 8.92 16.40 -0.27
C ALA A 102 9.96 15.93 -1.30
N ASN A 103 10.34 14.65 -1.23
CA ASN A 103 11.31 14.01 -2.11
C ASN A 103 10.75 12.78 -2.85
N GLY A 104 9.43 12.60 -2.87
CA GLY A 104 8.76 11.42 -3.41
C GLY A 104 9.08 11.12 -4.87
N PHE A 105 9.03 12.12 -5.76
CA PHE A 105 9.33 11.87 -7.17
C PHE A 105 10.78 11.42 -7.41
N LEU A 106 11.74 12.03 -6.71
CA LEU A 106 13.14 11.61 -6.80
C LEU A 106 13.33 10.20 -6.24
N TYR A 107 12.73 9.91 -5.08
CA TYR A 107 12.72 8.56 -4.49
C TYR A 107 12.15 7.53 -5.47
N TYR A 108 10.99 7.81 -6.07
CA TYR A 108 10.33 6.94 -7.02
C TYR A 108 11.17 6.68 -8.26
N ALA A 109 11.72 7.74 -8.87
CA ALA A 109 12.53 7.64 -10.08
C ALA A 109 13.81 6.85 -9.81
N VAL A 110 14.55 7.17 -8.74
CA VAL A 110 15.78 6.46 -8.37
C VAL A 110 15.48 5.01 -8.06
N THR A 111 14.47 4.72 -7.23
CA THR A 111 14.15 3.34 -6.84
C THR A 111 13.72 2.50 -8.05
N SER A 112 12.91 3.05 -8.95
CA SER A 112 12.49 2.35 -10.18
C SER A 112 13.66 2.09 -11.12
N VAL A 113 14.52 3.08 -11.35
CA VAL A 113 15.71 2.92 -12.20
C VAL A 113 16.71 1.94 -11.59
N THR A 114 16.97 2.04 -10.28
CA THR A 114 17.84 1.10 -9.56
C THR A 114 17.31 -0.32 -9.66
N PHE A 115 16.00 -0.53 -9.51
CA PHE A 115 15.39 -1.84 -9.69
C PHE A 115 15.58 -2.38 -11.11
N MET A 116 15.35 -1.56 -12.14
CA MET A 116 15.55 -1.99 -13.53
C MET A 116 17.02 -2.29 -13.84
N ILE A 117 17.97 -1.50 -13.30
CA ILE A 117 19.40 -1.81 -13.39
C ILE A 117 19.70 -3.15 -12.72
N ALA A 118 19.20 -3.36 -11.50
CA ALA A 118 19.37 -4.62 -10.78
C ALA A 118 18.77 -5.81 -11.54
N GLN A 119 17.60 -5.67 -12.16
CA GLN A 119 17.00 -6.70 -13.03
C GLN A 119 17.87 -7.03 -14.23
N ASN A 120 18.50 -6.02 -14.87
CA ASN A 120 19.40 -6.28 -16.00
C ASN A 120 20.70 -6.99 -15.58
N LEU A 121 21.21 -6.69 -14.38
CA LEU A 121 22.41 -7.34 -13.83
C LEU A 121 22.12 -8.74 -13.26
N TYR A 122 20.93 -8.93 -12.69
CA TYR A 122 20.48 -10.17 -12.05
C TYR A 122 19.07 -10.54 -12.54
N PRO A 123 18.92 -11.13 -13.75
CA PRO A 123 17.61 -11.40 -14.35
C PRO A 123 16.67 -12.25 -13.49
N SER A 124 17.22 -13.07 -12.59
CA SER A 124 16.42 -13.92 -11.70
C SER A 124 15.67 -13.17 -10.59
N ILE A 125 15.99 -11.89 -10.30
CA ILE A 125 15.39 -11.18 -9.16
C ILE A 125 13.88 -11.03 -9.29
N SER A 126 13.37 -10.65 -10.48
CA SER A 126 11.93 -10.53 -10.70
C SER A 126 11.20 -11.86 -10.59
N ARG A 127 11.85 -12.95 -11.04
CA ARG A 127 11.30 -14.30 -10.91
C ARG A 127 11.25 -14.76 -9.46
N GLN A 128 12.29 -14.50 -8.67
CA GLN A 128 12.30 -14.79 -7.23
C GLN A 128 11.21 -14.01 -6.47
N ILE A 129 11.00 -12.74 -6.82
CA ILE A 129 9.89 -11.92 -6.28
C ILE A 129 8.55 -12.57 -6.62
N TYR A 130 8.35 -12.93 -7.88
CA TYR A 130 7.12 -13.58 -8.34
C TYR A 130 6.84 -14.91 -7.63
N GLU A 131 7.84 -15.78 -7.53
CA GLU A 131 7.69 -17.11 -6.91
C GLU A 131 7.46 -17.02 -5.40
N SER A 132 8.07 -16.02 -4.73
CA SER A 132 7.96 -15.78 -3.29
C SER A 132 6.84 -14.80 -2.92
N MET A 133 5.92 -14.48 -3.84
CA MET A 133 4.89 -13.47 -3.59
C MET A 133 3.99 -13.79 -2.36
N PRO A 134 3.50 -15.04 -2.15
CA PRO A 134 2.77 -15.38 -0.93
C PRO A 134 3.57 -15.12 0.36
N GLU A 135 4.86 -15.46 0.34
CA GLU A 135 5.80 -15.25 1.44
C GLU A 135 6.08 -13.77 1.69
N ILE A 136 6.25 -12.96 0.64
CA ILE A 136 6.43 -11.51 0.74
C ILE A 136 5.20 -10.86 1.39
N LEU A 137 4.00 -11.23 0.95
CA LEU A 137 2.75 -10.75 1.56
C LEU A 137 2.59 -11.25 2.99
N GLY A 138 3.07 -12.45 3.31
CA GLY A 138 3.17 -12.97 4.68
C GLY A 138 4.06 -12.10 5.56
N CYS A 139 5.28 -11.83 5.13
CA CYS A 139 6.21 -10.92 5.82
C CYS A 139 5.60 -9.53 6.02
N LEU A 140 5.05 -8.92 4.97
CA LEU A 140 4.40 -7.61 5.03
C LEU A 140 3.23 -7.61 6.03
N ASN A 141 2.43 -8.67 6.05
CA ASN A 141 1.33 -8.83 7.00
C ASN A 141 1.83 -8.86 8.44
N ASN A 142 2.85 -9.67 8.74
CA ASN A 142 3.43 -9.72 10.09
C ASN A 142 4.01 -8.37 10.51
N VAL A 143 4.77 -7.71 9.63
CA VAL A 143 5.32 -6.37 9.89
C VAL A 143 4.21 -5.35 10.14
N ALA A 144 3.15 -5.36 9.32
CA ALA A 144 2.04 -4.43 9.44
C ALA A 144 1.26 -4.65 10.74
N LEU A 145 1.00 -5.91 11.13
CA LEU A 145 0.31 -6.23 12.39
C LEU A 145 1.15 -5.83 13.61
N LEU A 146 2.47 -6.07 13.58
CA LEU A 146 3.39 -5.61 14.62
C LEU A 146 3.43 -4.08 14.72
N LEU A 147 3.48 -3.39 13.58
CA LEU A 147 3.40 -1.93 13.54
C LEU A 147 2.08 -1.43 14.13
N CYS A 148 0.94 -2.03 13.77
CA CYS A 148 -0.37 -1.65 14.30
C CYS A 148 -0.49 -1.91 15.80
N ALA A 149 0.08 -3.02 16.29
CA ALA A 149 0.15 -3.30 17.72
C ALA A 149 0.98 -2.24 18.46
N TRP A 150 2.14 -1.87 17.91
CA TRP A 150 2.95 -0.78 18.46
C TRP A 150 2.20 0.56 18.45
N LEU A 151 1.53 0.91 17.35
CA LEU A 151 0.73 2.14 17.23
C LEU A 151 -0.40 2.22 18.27
N LEU A 152 -1.06 1.09 18.54
CA LEU A 152 -2.06 0.99 19.60
C LEU A 152 -1.46 1.26 20.99
N LEU A 153 -0.33 0.63 21.29
CA LEU A 153 0.34 0.74 22.59
C LEU A 153 0.87 2.16 22.82
N ASP A 154 1.58 2.71 21.83
CA ASP A 154 2.13 4.08 21.89
C ASP A 154 1.00 5.11 22.01
N GLY A 155 -0.04 4.99 21.18
CA GLY A 155 -1.17 5.91 21.19
C GLY A 155 -1.96 5.90 22.50
N ARG A 156 -2.23 4.72 23.08
CA ARG A 156 -2.90 4.63 24.38
C ARG A 156 -2.03 5.10 25.54
N ARG A 157 -0.70 4.98 25.42
CA ARG A 157 0.25 5.55 26.40
C ARG A 157 0.20 7.08 26.41
N LYS A 158 0.12 7.73 25.23
CA LYS A 158 0.06 9.21 25.15
C LYS A 158 -1.31 9.78 25.50
N LYS A 159 -2.41 9.11 25.11
CA LYS A 159 -3.77 9.58 25.36
C LYS A 159 -4.70 8.41 25.68
N LYS A 160 -5.27 8.41 26.90
CA LYS A 160 -6.25 7.39 27.31
C LYS A 160 -7.48 7.44 26.41
N SER A 161 -7.78 6.32 25.74
CA SER A 161 -8.97 6.15 24.92
C SER A 161 -10.10 5.50 25.71
N LYS A 162 -11.33 5.96 25.49
CA LYS A 162 -12.56 5.32 26.03
C LYS A 162 -13.13 4.27 25.09
N SER A 163 -12.58 4.12 23.88
CA SER A 163 -13.08 3.19 22.88
C SER A 163 -12.58 1.76 23.13
N PRO A 164 -13.26 0.73 22.61
CA PRO A 164 -12.81 -0.66 22.70
C PRO A 164 -11.44 -0.88 22.06
N LEU A 165 -10.66 -1.82 22.60
CA LEU A 165 -9.27 -2.06 22.18
C LEU A 165 -9.16 -2.47 20.70
N LEU A 166 -10.05 -3.36 20.24
CA LEU A 166 -10.06 -3.80 18.85
C LEU A 166 -10.40 -2.67 17.87
N TYR A 167 -11.29 -1.76 18.27
CA TYR A 167 -11.62 -0.59 17.45
C TYR A 167 -10.44 0.39 17.36
N ASP A 168 -9.72 0.59 18.47
CA ASP A 168 -8.51 1.43 18.48
C ASP A 168 -7.37 0.81 17.67
N PHE A 169 -7.23 -0.52 17.68
CA PHE A 169 -6.31 -1.24 16.79
C PHE A 169 -6.69 -1.04 15.31
N TYR A 170 -7.98 -1.19 15.01
CA TYR A 170 -8.52 -1.05 13.67
C TYR A 170 -8.35 0.37 13.11
N ARG A 171 -8.85 1.37 13.83
CA ARG A 171 -8.89 2.77 13.40
C ARG A 171 -7.57 3.49 13.62
N GLY A 172 -6.82 3.12 14.66
CA GLY A 172 -5.66 3.87 15.13
C GLY A 172 -5.97 4.85 16.26
N CYS A 173 -4.99 5.06 17.13
CA CYS A 173 -5.08 5.97 18.28
C CYS A 173 -4.53 7.37 17.98
N GLU A 174 -3.48 7.51 17.19
CA GLU A 174 -2.84 8.79 16.87
C GLU A 174 -3.04 9.21 15.42
N LEU A 175 -3.09 10.52 15.20
CA LEU A 175 -3.26 11.08 13.85
C LEU A 175 -1.92 11.14 13.09
N HIS A 176 -0.82 11.52 13.75
CA HIS A 176 0.52 11.60 13.14
C HIS A 176 1.60 10.99 14.05
N PRO A 177 1.54 9.67 14.31
CA PRO A 177 2.59 9.02 15.06
C PRO A 177 3.91 9.03 14.27
N ARG A 178 5.02 9.09 14.99
CA ARG A 178 6.37 9.10 14.41
C ARG A 178 7.17 7.89 14.86
N LEU A 179 7.81 7.23 13.91
CA LEU A 179 8.69 6.10 14.13
C LEU A 179 10.10 6.48 13.65
N PHE A 180 11.10 6.47 14.54
CA PHE A 180 12.48 6.90 14.26
C PHE A 180 12.58 8.26 13.52
N GLY A 181 11.75 9.22 13.93
CA GLY A 181 11.70 10.57 13.34
C GLY A 181 10.87 10.70 12.05
N CYS A 182 10.46 9.59 11.44
CA CYS A 182 9.64 9.54 10.24
C CYS A 182 8.15 9.57 10.58
N ASP A 183 7.34 10.29 9.80
CA ASP A 183 5.88 10.19 9.89
C ASP A 183 5.44 8.82 9.38
N VAL A 184 4.66 8.10 10.20
CA VAL A 184 4.28 6.72 9.91
C VAL A 184 3.40 6.62 8.66
N LYS A 185 2.50 7.58 8.42
CA LYS A 185 1.63 7.54 7.24
C LYS A 185 2.40 7.77 5.96
N GLN A 186 3.33 8.73 5.97
CA GLN A 186 4.23 8.94 4.84
C GLN A 186 5.10 7.70 4.57
N LEU A 187 5.61 7.07 5.63
CA LEU A 187 6.43 5.86 5.53
C LEU A 187 5.62 4.70 4.94
N THR A 188 4.47 4.35 5.54
CA THR A 188 3.71 3.17 5.15
C THR A 188 3.02 3.33 3.80
N ASN A 189 2.45 4.51 3.51
CA ASN A 189 1.76 4.72 2.25
C ASN A 189 2.73 5.06 1.12
N CYS A 190 3.37 6.23 1.19
CA CYS A 190 4.14 6.75 0.07
C CYS A 190 5.45 5.98 -0.14
N ARG A 191 6.20 5.69 0.93
CA ARG A 191 7.56 5.16 0.78
C ARG A 191 7.59 3.64 0.63
N ILE A 192 6.70 2.92 1.32
CA ILE A 192 6.64 1.46 1.25
C ILE A 192 5.51 1.01 0.31
N GLY A 193 4.24 1.27 0.64
CA GLY A 193 3.08 0.70 -0.08
C GLY A 193 3.06 1.02 -1.57
N LEU A 194 3.05 2.31 -1.93
CA LEU A 194 2.99 2.74 -3.33
C LEU A 194 4.29 2.47 -4.10
N MET A 195 5.43 2.46 -3.42
CA MET A 195 6.70 2.09 -4.05
C MET A 195 6.78 0.59 -4.32
N LEU A 196 6.35 -0.25 -3.38
CA LEU A 196 6.24 -1.69 -3.58
C LEU A 196 5.25 -2.02 -4.70
N TRP A 197 4.15 -1.28 -4.82
CA TRP A 197 3.27 -1.40 -5.99
C TRP A 197 4.05 -1.21 -7.30
N GLN A 198 4.86 -0.14 -7.43
CA GLN A 198 5.68 0.05 -8.62
C GLN A 198 6.70 -1.08 -8.83
N ILE A 199 7.41 -1.51 -7.78
CA ILE A 199 8.43 -2.56 -7.88
C ILE A 199 7.81 -3.88 -8.34
N LEU A 200 6.67 -4.25 -7.77
CA LEU A 200 5.95 -5.47 -8.15
C LEU A 200 5.42 -5.39 -9.58
N VAL A 201 4.93 -4.23 -10.02
CA VAL A 201 4.54 -3.99 -11.42
C VAL A 201 5.72 -4.26 -12.38
N LEU A 202 6.89 -3.70 -12.09
CA LEU A 202 8.09 -3.90 -12.90
C LEU A 202 8.57 -5.35 -12.84
N ALA A 203 8.51 -5.99 -11.68
CA ALA A 203 8.93 -7.37 -11.50
C ALA A 203 8.06 -8.32 -12.33
N PHE A 204 6.73 -8.25 -12.17
CA PHE A 204 5.82 -9.15 -12.88
C PHE A 204 5.83 -8.92 -14.38
N TRP A 205 5.94 -7.65 -14.82
CA TRP A 205 6.15 -7.35 -16.24
C TRP A 205 7.46 -7.96 -16.78
N SER A 206 8.55 -7.87 -16.01
CA SER A 206 9.85 -8.45 -16.42
C SER A 206 9.76 -9.97 -16.56
N VAL A 207 9.08 -10.66 -15.62
CA VAL A 207 8.86 -12.11 -15.72
C VAL A 207 7.99 -12.45 -16.95
N GLN A 208 6.95 -11.64 -17.23
CA GLN A 208 6.13 -11.85 -18.42
C GLN A 208 6.95 -11.68 -19.71
N TRP A 209 7.80 -10.65 -19.74
CA TRP A 209 8.68 -10.36 -20.87
C TRP A 209 9.62 -11.55 -21.15
N GLU A 210 10.21 -12.13 -20.10
CA GLU A 210 11.04 -13.34 -20.20
C GLU A 210 10.25 -14.57 -20.67
N ASN A 211 9.01 -14.74 -20.21
CA ASN A 211 8.16 -15.86 -20.61
C ASN A 211 7.71 -15.77 -22.09
N GLY A 212 7.85 -14.61 -22.74
CA GLY A 212 7.60 -14.40 -24.17
C GLY A 212 6.13 -14.46 -24.62
N SER A 213 5.18 -14.78 -23.73
CA SER A 213 3.75 -14.88 -24.02
C SER A 213 2.96 -13.78 -23.30
N GLY A 214 1.83 -13.35 -23.85
CA GLY A 214 0.93 -12.36 -23.21
C GLY A 214 1.53 -10.97 -22.96
N VAL A 215 2.68 -10.67 -23.60
CA VAL A 215 3.47 -9.44 -23.36
C VAL A 215 2.68 -8.17 -23.65
N ALA A 216 1.81 -8.16 -24.69
CA ALA A 216 1.01 -7.00 -25.03
C ALA A 216 0.09 -6.59 -23.87
N GLY A 217 -0.62 -7.55 -23.25
CA GLY A 217 -1.50 -7.27 -22.13
C GLY A 217 -0.78 -6.84 -20.87
N ALA A 218 0.30 -7.53 -20.51
CA ALA A 218 1.11 -7.14 -19.37
C ALA A 218 1.74 -5.75 -19.56
N SER A 219 2.19 -5.43 -20.78
CA SER A 219 2.78 -4.12 -21.07
C SER A 219 1.77 -2.98 -20.90
N VAL A 220 0.53 -3.15 -21.40
CA VAL A 220 -0.53 -2.15 -21.19
C VAL A 220 -0.80 -1.92 -19.70
N SER A 221 -0.96 -3.00 -18.94
CA SER A 221 -1.18 -2.92 -17.50
C SER A 221 -0.02 -2.26 -16.76
N ALA A 222 1.23 -2.64 -17.08
CA ALA A 222 2.42 -2.09 -16.44
C ALA A 222 2.63 -0.61 -16.77
N ILE A 223 2.43 -0.21 -18.04
CA ILE A 223 2.56 1.18 -18.47
C ILE A 223 1.51 2.05 -17.79
N LEU A 224 0.23 1.65 -17.79
CA LEU A 224 -0.84 2.45 -17.20
C LEU A 224 -0.64 2.65 -15.69
N GLN A 225 -0.25 1.61 -14.96
CA GLN A 225 0.07 1.72 -13.53
C GLN A 225 1.31 2.58 -13.29
N THR A 226 2.36 2.43 -14.09
CA THR A 226 3.58 3.24 -13.99
C THR A 226 3.27 4.72 -14.22
N ILE A 227 2.42 5.06 -15.20
CA ILE A 227 1.97 6.45 -15.41
C ILE A 227 1.18 6.95 -14.20
N TYR A 228 0.25 6.14 -13.68
CA TYR A 228 -0.55 6.49 -12.50
C TYR A 228 0.31 6.74 -11.26
N LEU A 229 1.27 5.86 -10.97
CA LEU A 229 2.19 5.97 -9.85
C LEU A 229 3.15 7.15 -10.02
N SER A 230 3.67 7.37 -11.22
CA SER A 230 4.50 8.55 -11.53
C SER A 230 3.74 9.84 -11.25
N LYS A 231 2.45 9.92 -11.64
CA LYS A 231 1.57 11.06 -11.32
C LYS A 231 1.45 11.25 -9.81
N PHE A 232 1.18 10.17 -9.07
CA PHE A 232 1.07 10.24 -7.61
C PHE A 232 2.34 10.84 -6.99
N PHE A 233 3.52 10.33 -7.33
CA PHE A 233 4.77 10.79 -6.74
C PHE A 233 5.14 12.21 -7.17
N HIS A 234 4.74 12.63 -8.37
CA HIS A 234 4.88 14.02 -8.81
C HIS A 234 3.98 14.96 -7.99
N TRP A 235 2.77 14.52 -7.65
CA TRP A 235 1.78 15.27 -6.86
C TRP A 235 1.82 14.95 -5.35
N GLU A 236 2.89 14.32 -4.84
CA GLU A 236 2.93 13.79 -3.46
C GLU A 236 2.56 14.84 -2.40
N THR A 237 2.97 16.10 -2.57
CA THR A 237 2.66 17.16 -1.60
C THR A 237 1.16 17.47 -1.53
N GLY A 238 0.42 17.27 -2.62
CA GLY A 238 -1.03 17.37 -2.63
C GLY A 238 -1.68 16.23 -1.84
N TYR A 239 -1.11 15.02 -1.88
CA TYR A 239 -1.58 13.88 -1.09
C TYR A 239 -1.59 14.17 0.43
N PHE A 240 -0.66 15.00 0.93
CA PHE A 240 -0.63 15.40 2.34
C PHE A 240 -1.82 16.26 2.81
N ASN A 241 -2.69 16.67 1.88
CA ASN A 241 -3.92 17.39 2.18
C ASN A 241 -5.18 16.51 2.08
N THR A 242 -5.02 15.20 1.82
CA THR A 242 -6.15 14.26 1.67
C THR A 242 -6.70 13.78 3.02
N LEU A 243 -7.86 13.10 2.97
CA LEU A 243 -8.55 12.58 4.16
C LEU A 243 -7.69 11.61 4.98
N ASP A 244 -6.96 10.72 4.31
CA ASP A 244 -6.04 9.74 4.92
C ASP A 244 -5.03 10.42 5.86
N ILE A 245 -4.53 11.57 5.45
CA ILE A 245 -3.51 12.32 6.18
C ILE A 245 -4.16 13.20 7.24
N THR A 246 -5.25 13.89 6.90
CA THR A 246 -5.83 14.95 7.75
C THR A 246 -6.82 14.46 8.80
N TYR A 247 -7.52 13.34 8.57
CA TYR A 247 -8.60 12.87 9.44
C TYR A 247 -8.43 11.44 9.94
N ASP A 248 -7.93 10.53 9.09
CA ASP A 248 -7.83 9.12 9.45
C ASP A 248 -6.66 8.87 10.39
N ARG A 249 -6.84 8.03 11.41
CA ARG A 249 -5.76 7.73 12.37
C ARG A 249 -4.89 6.60 11.83
N ALA A 250 -3.64 6.56 12.27
CA ALA A 250 -2.72 5.49 11.90
C ALA A 250 -3.04 4.23 12.73
N GLY A 251 -3.63 3.24 12.08
CA GLY A 251 -3.97 1.93 12.62
C GLY A 251 -4.09 0.90 11.49
N TYR A 252 -4.69 -0.26 11.77
CA TYR A 252 -4.83 -1.34 10.77
C TYR A 252 -5.45 -0.84 9.47
N TYR A 253 -6.60 -0.16 9.52
CA TYR A 253 -7.33 0.25 8.32
C TYR A 253 -6.46 1.01 7.32
N LEU A 254 -5.66 1.96 7.80
CA LEU A 254 -4.78 2.77 6.97
C LEU A 254 -3.42 2.09 6.72
N CYS A 255 -2.67 1.78 7.78
CA CYS A 255 -1.29 1.32 7.66
C CYS A 255 -1.19 -0.10 7.10
N TRP A 256 -2.03 -1.03 7.56
CA TRP A 256 -2.05 -2.39 6.99
C TRP A 256 -2.58 -2.36 5.55
N GLY A 257 -3.59 -1.53 5.26
CA GLY A 257 -4.08 -1.33 3.90
C GLY A 257 -2.97 -0.91 2.93
N CYS A 258 -2.17 0.09 3.31
CA CYS A 258 -1.04 0.54 2.50
C CYS A 258 0.07 -0.53 2.36
N LEU A 259 0.42 -1.21 3.45
CA LEU A 259 1.57 -2.14 3.47
C LEU A 259 1.27 -3.49 2.84
N VAL A 260 0.00 -3.94 2.84
CA VAL A 260 -0.36 -5.32 2.48
C VAL A 260 -1.40 -5.34 1.38
N TRP A 261 -2.50 -4.60 1.53
CA TRP A 261 -3.61 -4.65 0.58
C TRP A 261 -3.27 -4.02 -0.77
N VAL A 262 -2.58 -2.87 -0.77
CA VAL A 262 -2.11 -2.22 -2.00
C VAL A 262 -1.17 -3.14 -2.79
N PRO A 263 -0.05 -3.64 -2.23
CA PRO A 263 0.85 -4.52 -2.98
C PRO A 263 0.24 -5.87 -3.34
N SER A 264 -0.85 -6.32 -2.70
CA SER A 264 -1.56 -7.55 -3.07
C SER A 264 -2.59 -7.33 -4.19
N LEU A 265 -3.60 -6.49 -3.96
CA LEU A 265 -4.76 -6.38 -4.86
C LEU A 265 -4.41 -5.58 -6.11
N TYR A 266 -3.69 -4.48 -5.96
CA TYR A 266 -3.48 -3.54 -7.07
C TYR A 266 -2.51 -4.12 -8.11
N THR A 267 -1.59 -4.99 -7.68
CA THR A 267 -0.66 -5.71 -8.55
C THR A 267 -1.24 -7.03 -9.09
N PHE A 268 -2.38 -7.49 -8.55
CA PHE A 268 -2.91 -8.84 -8.76
C PHE A 268 -3.09 -9.20 -10.24
N HIS A 269 -3.54 -8.25 -11.06
CA HIS A 269 -3.79 -8.52 -12.48
C HIS A 269 -2.49 -8.82 -13.25
N LEU A 270 -1.39 -8.13 -12.97
CA LEU A 270 -0.07 -8.44 -13.54
C LEU A 270 0.49 -9.73 -12.96
N TYR A 271 0.37 -9.90 -11.65
CA TYR A 271 0.77 -11.13 -10.96
C TYR A 271 0.09 -12.37 -11.57
N HIS A 272 -1.23 -12.31 -11.77
CA HIS A 272 -2.02 -13.37 -12.37
C HIS A 272 -1.66 -13.63 -13.84
N GLN A 273 -1.37 -12.57 -14.61
CA GLN A 273 -0.99 -12.72 -16.02
C GLN A 273 0.28 -13.54 -16.24
N VAL A 274 1.19 -13.58 -15.25
CA VAL A 274 2.40 -14.40 -15.33
C VAL A 274 2.06 -15.89 -15.45
N THR A 275 1.10 -16.40 -14.69
CA THR A 275 0.61 -17.80 -14.81
C THR A 275 -0.39 -17.95 -15.95
N PHE A 276 -1.21 -16.94 -16.18
CA PHE A 276 -2.29 -16.97 -17.17
C PHE A 276 -2.10 -15.85 -18.20
N PRO A 277 -1.19 -16.03 -19.18
CA PRO A 277 -0.86 -15.01 -20.16
C PRO A 277 -2.09 -14.52 -20.93
N SER A 278 -2.18 -13.21 -21.10
CA SER A 278 -3.26 -12.59 -21.87
C SER A 278 -3.19 -13.00 -23.33
N THR A 279 -4.35 -13.29 -23.93
CA THR A 279 -4.51 -13.53 -25.38
C THR A 279 -4.85 -12.26 -26.15
N MET A 280 -4.71 -11.09 -25.53
CA MET A 280 -5.07 -9.80 -26.13
C MET A 280 -4.21 -9.49 -27.37
N SER A 281 -4.89 -9.15 -28.47
CA SER A 281 -4.23 -8.70 -29.70
C SER A 281 -3.52 -7.35 -29.50
N SER A 282 -2.46 -7.08 -30.27
CA SER A 282 -1.75 -5.79 -30.22
C SER A 282 -2.66 -4.60 -30.54
N PHE A 283 -3.67 -4.78 -31.39
CA PHE A 283 -4.64 -3.74 -31.72
C PHE A 283 -5.53 -3.39 -30.51
N THR A 284 -6.09 -4.40 -29.86
CA THR A 284 -6.86 -4.20 -28.62
C THR A 284 -5.99 -3.58 -27.53
N ALA A 285 -4.74 -4.04 -27.40
CA ALA A 285 -3.77 -3.50 -26.45
C ALA A 285 -3.52 -2.00 -26.68
N ALA A 286 -3.32 -1.58 -27.93
CA ALA A 286 -3.12 -0.18 -28.28
C ALA A 286 -4.34 0.69 -27.94
N ILE A 287 -5.55 0.23 -28.27
CA ILE A 287 -6.79 0.95 -27.93
C ILE A 287 -6.95 1.07 -26.41
N THR A 288 -6.76 -0.02 -25.67
CA THR A 288 -6.86 -0.01 -24.20
C THR A 288 -5.82 0.93 -23.59
N LEU A 289 -4.60 0.96 -24.12
CA LEU A 289 -3.56 1.88 -23.68
C LEU A 289 -3.96 3.34 -23.92
N LEU A 290 -4.44 3.67 -25.12
CA LEU A 290 -4.87 5.04 -25.46
C LEU A 290 -6.04 5.51 -24.58
N LEU A 291 -7.05 4.66 -24.39
CA LEU A 291 -8.18 4.96 -23.52
C LEU A 291 -7.73 5.11 -22.05
N GLY A 292 -6.88 4.21 -21.58
CA GLY A 292 -6.33 4.26 -20.22
C GLY A 292 -5.53 5.52 -19.94
N ILE A 293 -4.65 5.93 -20.88
CA ILE A 293 -3.91 7.20 -20.81
C ILE A 293 -4.89 8.37 -20.78
N GLY A 294 -5.91 8.36 -21.66
CA GLY A 294 -6.96 9.38 -21.68
C GLY A 294 -7.66 9.54 -20.32
N CYS A 295 -8.03 8.43 -19.69
CA CYS A 295 -8.65 8.43 -18.35
C CYS A 295 -7.72 9.03 -17.28
N VAL A 296 -6.44 8.68 -17.28
CA VAL A 296 -5.46 9.24 -16.33
C VAL A 296 -5.26 10.75 -16.56
N LEU A 297 -5.19 11.18 -17.82
CA LEU A 297 -5.04 12.59 -18.18
C LEU A 297 -6.25 13.43 -17.79
N ILE A 298 -7.48 12.94 -18.03
CA ILE A 298 -8.71 13.63 -17.62
C ILE A 298 -8.73 13.79 -16.10
N ASN A 299 -8.38 12.73 -15.36
CA ASN A 299 -8.30 12.81 -13.90
C ASN A 299 -7.26 13.86 -13.45
N TYR A 300 -6.08 13.90 -14.09
CA TYR A 300 -5.07 14.91 -13.81
C TYR A 300 -5.55 16.34 -14.11
N ARG A 301 -6.24 16.53 -15.24
CA ARG A 301 -6.78 17.83 -15.62
C ARG A 301 -7.79 18.34 -14.61
N ILE A 302 -8.69 17.48 -14.14
CA ILE A 302 -9.67 17.82 -13.11
C ILE A 302 -8.97 18.21 -11.79
N ASP A 303 -7.92 17.50 -11.39
CA ASP A 303 -7.17 17.83 -10.18
C ASP A 303 -6.43 19.16 -10.29
N TYR A 304 -5.94 19.51 -11.49
CA TYR A 304 -5.32 20.80 -11.77
C TYR A 304 -6.34 21.95 -11.72
N GLU A 305 -7.54 21.76 -12.28
CA GLU A 305 -8.61 22.78 -12.30
C GLU A 305 -9.21 23.06 -10.92
N LYS A 306 -9.01 22.17 -9.94
CA LYS A 306 -9.43 22.37 -8.55
C LYS A 306 -8.47 23.24 -7.72
N GLN A 307 -7.23 23.41 -8.17
CA GLN A 307 -6.17 24.15 -7.46
C GLN A 307 -6.23 25.63 -7.77
#